data_AF-A0A3N5TFF2-F1
#
_entry.id   AF-A0A3N5TFF2-F1
#
_cell.length_a   1.000
_cell.length_b   1.000
_cell.length_c   1.000
_cell.angle_alpha   90.00
_cell.angle_beta   90.00
_cell.angle_gamma   90.00
#
_symmetry.space_group_name_H-M   'P 1'
#
loop_
_entity.id
_entity.type
_entity.pdbx_description
1 polymer ?
#
loop_
_entity_poly.entity_id
_entity_poly.type
_entity_poly.pdbx_seq_one_letter_code
_entity_poly.pdbx_strand_id
1 'polypeptide(L)'
;MAWEKVKKGIHRLTFYVSGVGMVFLVPLMLLTTGDVISRGFFNKPIPGTMELSEYILAVFILLGAAYTQQVKGHVGVDFLTPRLSPHIQVACEIITTVLSLFIIGIVI
;
A
#
# COMPACT_ATOMS: atom_id res chain seq x y z
N MET A 1 -8.03 5.41 -31.08
CA MET A 1 -9.28 5.59 -30.28
C MET A 1 -9.59 4.44 -29.32
N ALA A 2 -9.40 3.16 -29.68
CA ALA A 2 -9.68 2.02 -28.77
C ALA A 2 -8.77 1.98 -27.53
N TRP A 3 -7.47 2.25 -27.69
CA TRP A 3 -6.45 2.20 -26.62
C TRP A 3 -6.74 3.15 -25.44
N GLU A 4 -7.22 4.36 -25.74
CA GLU A 4 -7.57 5.37 -24.71
C GLU A 4 -8.82 4.99 -23.90
N LYS A 5 -9.77 4.29 -24.52
CA LYS A 5 -10.96 3.77 -23.82
C LYS A 5 -10.59 2.62 -22.88
N VAL A 6 -9.68 1.74 -23.29
CA VAL A 6 -9.16 0.63 -22.47
C VAL A 6 -8.41 1.17 -21.25
N LYS A 7 -7.48 2.12 -21.44
CA LYS A 7 -6.77 2.76 -20.32
C LYS A 7 -7.72 3.39 -19.30
N LYS A 8 -8.73 4.15 -19.77
CA LYS A 8 -9.73 4.76 -18.88
C LYS A 8 -10.56 3.72 -18.13
N GLY A 9 -10.90 2.60 -18.78
CA GLY A 9 -11.59 1.47 -18.16
C GLY A 9 -10.76 0.85 -17.03
N ILE A 10 -9.49 0.53 -17.33
CA ILE A 10 -8.56 -0.02 -16.34
C ILE A 10 -8.37 0.93 -15.17
N HIS A 11 -8.10 2.21 -15.43
CA HIS A 11 -7.86 3.19 -14.37
C HIS A 11 -9.07 3.35 -13.45
N ARG A 12 -10.28 3.40 -14.03
CA ARG A 12 -11.52 3.52 -13.26
C ARG A 12 -11.82 2.25 -12.45
N LEU A 13 -11.58 1.07 -13.01
CA LEU A 13 -11.70 -0.20 -12.29
C LEU A 13 -10.73 -0.25 -11.11
N THR A 14 -9.44 0.01 -11.38
CA THR A 14 -8.38 -0.01 -10.38
C THR A 14 -8.64 1.01 -9.26
N PHE A 15 -9.18 2.19 -9.58
CA PHE A 15 -9.62 3.17 -8.59
C PHE A 15 -10.75 2.67 -7.68
N TYR A 16 -11.80 2.07 -8.25
CA TYR A 16 -12.90 1.52 -7.44
C TYR A 16 -12.45 0.37 -6.56
N VAL A 17 -11.61 -0.54 -7.09
CA VAL A 17 -11.05 -1.66 -6.32
C VAL A 17 -10.20 -1.16 -5.15
N SER A 18 -9.35 -0.15 -5.38
CA SER A 18 -8.58 0.49 -4.31
C SER A 18 -9.48 1.21 -3.29
N GLY A 19 -10.56 1.85 -3.74
CA GLY A 19 -11.56 2.47 -2.87
C GLY A 19 -12.26 1.46 -1.95
N VAL A 20 -12.60 0.28 -2.46
CA VAL A 20 -13.13 -0.83 -1.65
C VAL A 20 -12.08 -1.29 -0.64
N GLY A 21 -10.81 -1.39 -1.04
CA GLY A 21 -9.69 -1.65 -0.14
C GLY A 21 -9.63 -0.66 1.03
N MET A 22 -9.76 0.64 0.78
CA MET A 22 -9.74 1.66 1.84
C MET A 22 -10.82 1.46 2.90
N VAL A 23 -11.99 0.89 2.54
CA VAL A 23 -13.05 0.60 3.52
C VAL A 23 -12.58 -0.42 4.56
N PHE A 24 -11.73 -1.38 4.17
CA PHE A 24 -11.16 -2.38 5.08
C PHE A 24 -10.14 -1.81 6.08
N LEU A 25 -9.61 -0.60 5.86
CA LEU A 25 -8.75 0.07 6.85
C LEU A 25 -9.53 0.51 8.09
N VAL A 26 -10.81 0.86 7.96
CA VAL A 26 -11.64 1.32 9.09
C VAL A 26 -11.77 0.23 10.16
N PRO A 27 -12.21 -1.00 9.87
CA PRO A 27 -12.27 -2.06 10.87
C PRO A 27 -10.88 -2.45 11.39
N LEU A 28 -9.83 -2.39 10.56
CA LEU A 28 -8.45 -2.63 11.01
C LEU A 28 -8.01 -1.61 12.06
N MET A 29 -8.29 -0.32 11.84
CA MET A 29 -7.98 0.74 12.81
C MET A 29 -8.77 0.55 14.11
N LEU A 30 -10.06 0.21 14.03
CA LEU A 30 -10.90 -0.03 15.21
C LEU A 30 -10.43 -1.26 16.00
N LEU A 31 -10.09 -2.36 15.33
CA LEU A 31 -9.53 -3.57 15.94
C LEU A 31 -8.21 -3.28 16.64
N THR A 32 -7.28 -2.60 15.95
CA THR A 32 -5.96 -2.26 16.49
C THR A 32 -6.08 -1.31 17.68
N THR A 33 -6.92 -0.28 17.59
CA THR A 33 -7.15 0.66 18.68
C THR A 33 -7.82 -0.02 19.87
N GLY A 34 -8.81 -0.87 19.61
CA GLY A 34 -9.49 -1.67 20.63
C GLY A 34 -8.54 -2.61 21.37
N ASP A 35 -7.63 -3.27 20.66
CA ASP A 35 -6.62 -4.14 21.28
C ASP A 35 -5.63 -3.36 22.16
N VAL A 36 -5.18 -2.19 21.71
CA VAL A 36 -4.31 -1.31 22.52
C VAL A 36 -5.02 -0.84 23.79
N ILE A 37 -6.29 -0.41 23.68
CA ILE A 37 -7.11 0.01 24.84
C ILE A 37 -7.34 -1.17 25.79
N SER A 38 -7.69 -2.35 25.27
CA SER A 38 -7.93 -3.56 26.06
C SER A 38 -6.67 -4.01 26.81
N ARG A 39 -5.50 -3.94 26.16
CA ARG A 39 -4.22 -4.21 26.83
C ARG A 39 -3.93 -3.20 27.93
N GLY A 40 -4.16 -1.90 27.67
CA GLY A 40 -3.89 -0.83 28.62
C GLY A 40 -4.82 -0.80 29.83
N PHE A 41 -6.12 -1.06 29.65
CA PHE A 41 -7.13 -0.96 30.72
C PHE A 41 -7.51 -2.30 31.35
N PHE A 42 -7.61 -3.37 30.54
CA PHE A 42 -8.08 -4.69 30.99
C PHE A 42 -6.94 -5.69 31.21
N ASN A 43 -5.68 -5.31 30.91
CA ASN A 43 -4.48 -6.17 30.98
C ASN A 43 -4.66 -7.54 30.29
N LYS A 44 -5.62 -7.62 29.36
CA LYS A 44 -5.99 -8.81 28.61
C LYS A 44 -6.02 -8.42 27.13
N PRO A 45 -5.13 -8.99 26.30
CA PRO A 45 -5.18 -8.78 24.86
C PRO A 45 -6.44 -9.44 24.28
N ILE A 46 -6.96 -8.90 23.19
CA ILE A 46 -8.10 -9.52 22.48
C ILE A 46 -7.53 -10.68 21.66
N PRO A 47 -7.90 -11.95 21.95
CA PRO A 47 -7.36 -13.10 21.24
C PRO A 47 -7.79 -13.04 19.76
N GLY A 48 -6.86 -13.36 18.85
CA GLY A 48 -7.11 -13.37 17.39
C GLY A 48 -6.98 -12.00 16.69
N THR A 49 -6.69 -10.91 17.41
CA THR A 49 -6.52 -9.58 16.78
C THR A 49 -5.36 -9.56 15.78
N MET A 50 -4.24 -10.21 16.09
CA MET A 50 -3.06 -10.24 15.22
C MET A 50 -3.37 -10.90 13.88
N GLU A 51 -3.92 -12.12 13.92
CA GLU A 51 -4.27 -12.89 12.72
C GLU A 51 -5.31 -12.13 11.87
N LEU A 52 -6.36 -11.60 12.51
CA LEU A 52 -7.40 -10.84 11.81
C LEU A 52 -6.84 -9.56 11.18
N SER A 53 -5.94 -8.87 11.86
CA SER A 53 -5.28 -7.66 11.35
C SER A 53 -4.39 -7.98 10.15
N GLU A 54 -3.63 -9.07 10.19
CA GLU A 54 -2.80 -9.53 9.08
C GLU A 54 -3.65 -9.88 7.85
N TYR A 55 -4.77 -10.60 8.03
CA TYR A 55 -5.66 -10.92 6.92
C TYR A 55 -6.31 -9.67 6.30
N ILE A 56 -6.79 -8.74 7.12
CA ILE A 56 -7.38 -7.49 6.62
C ILE A 56 -6.32 -6.65 5.90
N LEU A 57 -5.10 -6.60 6.43
CA LEU A 57 -3.98 -5.90 5.80
C LEU A 57 -3.60 -6.53 4.45
N ALA A 58 -3.56 -7.86 4.35
CA ALA A 58 -3.29 -8.57 3.10
C ALA A 58 -4.34 -8.26 2.03
N VAL A 59 -5.64 -8.29 2.40
CA VAL A 59 -6.74 -7.93 1.50
C VAL A 59 -6.61 -6.48 1.04
N PHE A 60 -6.34 -5.55 1.97
CA PHE A 60 -6.12 -4.14 1.64
C PHE A 60 -4.96 -3.95 0.64
N ILE A 61 -3.81 -4.57 0.89
CA ILE A 61 -2.63 -4.45 0.03
C ILE A 61 -2.93 -4.98 -1.37
N LEU A 62 -3.55 -6.17 -1.48
CA LEU A 62 -3.85 -6.77 -2.78
C LEU A 62 -4.84 -5.94 -3.61
N LEU A 63 -5.85 -5.35 -2.97
CA LEU A 63 -6.83 -4.48 -3.64
C LEU A 63 -6.24 -3.11 -4.01
N GLY A 64 -5.33 -2.57 -3.19
CA GLY A 64 -4.70 -1.27 -3.41
C GLY A 64 -3.52 -1.29 -4.38
N ALA A 65 -2.73 -2.36 -4.40
CA ALA A 65 -1.40 -2.40 -5.04
C ALA A 65 -1.41 -1.94 -6.51
N ALA A 66 -2.38 -2.42 -7.30
CA ALA A 66 -2.47 -2.06 -8.72
C ALA A 66 -2.70 -0.55 -8.93
N TYR A 67 -3.50 0.09 -8.06
CA TYR A 67 -3.75 1.53 -8.13
C TYR A 67 -2.51 2.32 -7.73
N THR A 68 -1.89 1.90 -6.63
CA THR A 68 -0.68 2.52 -6.08
C THR A 68 0.48 2.50 -7.08
N GLN A 69 0.65 1.39 -7.83
CA GLN A 69 1.63 1.31 -8.92
C GLN A 69 1.32 2.31 -10.05
N GLN A 70 0.06 2.43 -10.47
CA GLN A 70 -0.33 3.32 -11.57
C GLN A 70 -0.04 4.79 -11.28
N VAL A 71 -0.27 5.23 -10.04
CA VAL A 71 -0.04 6.62 -9.63
C VAL A 71 1.41 6.88 -9.23
N LYS A 72 2.32 5.90 -9.40
CA LYS A 72 3.68 5.90 -8.83
C LYS A 72 3.70 6.25 -7.34
N GLY A 73 2.64 5.92 -6.63
CA GLY A 73 2.44 6.25 -5.21
C GLY A 73 3.07 5.22 -4.27
N HIS A 74 4.16 4.57 -4.67
CA HIS A 74 4.96 3.81 -3.70
C HIS A 74 5.23 4.73 -2.52
N VAL A 75 5.17 4.19 -1.30
CA VAL A 75 5.46 4.95 -0.08
C VAL A 75 6.94 5.31 -0.10
N GLY A 76 7.26 6.40 -0.81
CA GLY A 76 8.57 6.97 -0.99
C GLY A 76 8.63 8.27 -0.24
N VAL A 77 9.64 8.42 0.61
CA VAL A 77 9.90 9.69 1.29
C VAL A 77 10.54 10.63 0.27
N ASP A 78 9.71 11.28 -0.56
CA ASP A 78 10.14 12.25 -1.58
C ASP A 78 10.56 13.59 -0.98
N PHE A 79 11.20 13.58 0.19
CA PHE A 79 11.61 14.80 0.88
C PHE A 79 12.81 15.47 0.20
N LEU A 80 13.72 14.66 -0.36
CA LEU A 80 14.95 15.13 -1.01
C LEU A 80 14.92 15.02 -2.54
N THR A 81 14.21 14.04 -3.09
CA THR A 81 14.13 13.76 -4.54
C THR A 81 13.72 14.96 -5.40
N PRO A 82 12.68 15.76 -5.06
CA PRO A 82 12.25 16.87 -5.90
C PRO A 82 13.21 18.08 -5.89
N ARG A 83 14.22 18.10 -5.00
CA ARG A 83 15.24 19.16 -4.92
C ARG A 83 16.52 18.83 -5.69
N LEU A 84 16.63 17.62 -6.27
CA LEU A 84 17.82 17.14 -6.96
C LEU A 84 17.77 17.43 -8.46
N SER A 85 18.94 17.40 -9.11
CA SER A 85 19.04 17.58 -10.56
C SER A 85 18.42 16.40 -11.33
N PRO A 86 17.95 16.59 -12.57
CA PRO A 86 17.24 15.56 -13.34
C PRO A 86 18.04 14.26 -13.50
N HIS A 87 19.36 14.36 -13.62
CA HIS A 87 20.25 13.21 -13.77
C HIS A 87 20.33 12.37 -12.50
N ILE A 88 20.34 13.01 -11.33
CA ILE A 88 20.39 12.31 -10.04
C ILE A 88 19.03 11.66 -9.76
N GLN A 89 17.92 12.32 -10.13
CA GLN A 89 16.59 11.75 -9.98
C GLN A 89 16.42 10.44 -10.76
N VAL A 90 16.89 10.41 -12.02
CA VAL A 90 16.86 9.20 -12.85
C VAL A 90 17.75 8.10 -12.25
N ALA A 91 18.95 8.45 -11.76
CA ALA A 91 19.83 7.49 -11.10
C ALA A 91 19.17 6.89 -9.85
N CYS A 92 18.52 7.71 -9.02
CA CYS A 92 17.76 7.24 -7.86
C CYS A 92 16.60 6.33 -8.27
N GLU A 93 15.81 6.68 -9.29
CA GLU A 93 14.69 5.83 -9.76
C GLU A 93 15.18 4.45 -10.25
N ILE A 94 16.30 4.41 -10.97
CA ILE A 94 16.93 3.16 -11.41
C ILE A 94 17.37 2.33 -10.20
N ILE A 95 18.08 2.93 -9.24
CA ILE A 95 18.58 2.23 -8.04
C ILE A 95 17.40 1.68 -7.23
N THR A 96 16.37 2.49 -6.97
CA THR A 96 15.18 2.06 -6.24
C THR A 96 14.45 0.93 -6.95
N THR A 97 14.37 0.96 -8.29
CA THR A 97 13.75 -0.10 -9.08
C THR A 97 14.54 -1.41 -8.97
N VAL A 98 15.87 -1.35 -9.11
CA VAL A 98 16.75 -2.52 -9.00
C VAL A 98 16.68 -3.12 -7.60
N LEU A 99 16.73 -2.29 -6.55
CA LEU A 99 16.59 -2.76 -5.17
C LEU A 99 15.23 -3.38 -4.90
N SER A 100 14.15 -2.79 -5.41
CA SER A 100 12.79 -3.33 -5.27
C SER A 100 12.69 -4.70 -5.93
N LEU A 101 13.25 -4.85 -7.14
CA LEU A 101 13.27 -6.12 -7.88
C LEU A 101 14.10 -7.19 -7.16
N PHE A 102 15.23 -6.79 -6.57
CA PHE A 102 16.08 -7.67 -5.76
C PHE A 102 15.37 -8.18 -4.51
N ILE A 103 14.69 -7.29 -3.76
CA ILE A 103 13.92 -7.67 -2.57
C ILE A 103 12.81 -8.65 -2.94
N ILE A 104 12.03 -8.34 -3.98
CA ILE A 104 10.95 -9.22 -4.45
C ILE A 104 11.50 -10.60 -4.84
N GLY A 105 12.66 -10.65 -5.51
CA GLY A 105 13.30 -11.91 -5.90
C GLY A 105 13.91 -12.73 -4.75
N ILE A 106 14.10 -12.16 -3.57
CA ILE A 106 14.52 -12.89 -2.36
C ILE A 106 13.32 -13.40 -1.57
N VAL A 107 12.26 -12.60 -1.51
CA VAL A 107 11.07 -12.89 -0.69
C VAL A 107 10.19 -13.96 -1.32
N ILE A 108 10.13 -14.00 -2.66
CA ILE A 108 9.42 -15.01 -3.45
C ILE A 108 10.34 -16.19 -3.73
#